data_AF-A0A6B9T8S4-F1
#
_entry.id   AF-A0A6B9T8S4-F1
#
_cell.length_a   1.000
_cell.length_b   1.000
_cell.length_c   1.000
_cell.angle_alpha   90.00
_cell.angle_beta   90.00
_cell.angle_gamma   90.00
#
_symmetry.space_group_name_H-M   'P 1'
#
loop_
_entity.id
_entity.type
_entity.pdbx_description
1 polymer ?
#
loop_
_entity_poly.entity_id
_entity_poly.type
_entity_poly.pdbx_seq_one_letter_code
_entity_poly.pdbx_strand_id
1 'polypeptide(L)'
;MSIKLPDLGRGDDEGSQRSGGVAKEKFDGMMSSIKGMSGPKALDPGYKKIRASAVERSHEMSVVGWSVIVVVVSSLIMFLVVVALGEVWSLGDYVNNIFCNNIALIIIVLFLDTIVSSNKESRVKRNEARKILRYNRLIQPDIDLYLVRKNMVVTPNGKTVRKFQVDSNFKVSDMRDMYSPSELVADVGISKIKRYGHFQEVLRHDFSKLVENVDFVYYPEIAEAVMKYLNATSYGEAALDAVIGYEDARAGTKSMRVMVTSMIREEPENGSFMQANPTMKNVYLVHQMINDQEKAVSEYLRLIRTLEDADPVERKKRAKEIEDEDYE
;
A
#
# COMPACT_ATOMS: atom_id res chain seq x y z
N MET A 1 16.64 28.42 78.59
CA MET A 1 16.94 29.84 78.88
C MET A 1 16.66 30.61 77.61
N SER A 2 15.55 31.34 77.62
CA SER A 2 15.07 32.15 76.48
C SER A 2 15.88 33.42 76.33
N ILE A 3 16.12 33.84 75.08
CA ILE A 3 16.21 35.25 74.75
C ILE A 3 15.18 35.54 73.65
N LYS A 4 14.24 36.41 74.01
CA LYS A 4 13.15 36.98 73.22
C LYS A 4 13.65 38.27 72.52
N LEU A 5 13.32 38.39 71.23
CA LEU A 5 12.66 39.50 70.47
C LEU A 5 12.86 40.98 70.89
N PRO A 6 12.87 41.94 69.94
CA PRO A 6 11.66 42.42 69.22
C PRO A 6 11.87 42.58 67.69
N ASP A 7 10.91 42.30 66.81
CA ASP A 7 9.55 42.85 66.60
C ASP A 7 9.53 44.30 66.07
N LEU A 8 9.23 44.43 64.78
CA LEU A 8 8.67 45.62 64.13
C LEU A 8 7.75 45.11 63.00
N GLY A 9 6.48 44.90 63.35
CA GLY A 9 5.44 44.44 62.44
C GLY A 9 4.91 45.48 61.46
N ARG A 10 4.06 45.01 60.54
CA ARG A 10 2.61 45.30 60.44
C ARG A 10 2.12 45.09 59.00
N GLY A 11 1.11 44.24 58.81
CA GLY A 11 0.44 44.08 57.52
C GLY A 11 -0.35 42.77 57.38
N ASP A 12 -1.35 42.62 58.25
CA ASP A 12 -2.53 41.75 58.23
C ASP A 12 -2.77 40.78 57.05
N ASP A 13 -2.91 39.51 57.41
CA ASP A 13 -3.57 38.45 56.64
C ASP A 13 -5.09 38.69 56.58
N GLU A 14 -5.63 38.97 55.40
CA GLU A 14 -7.00 38.61 55.02
C GLU A 14 -6.94 37.61 53.86
N GLY A 15 -6.84 36.34 54.23
CA GLY A 15 -7.08 35.21 53.33
C GLY A 15 -8.57 34.94 53.16
N SER A 16 -8.91 34.53 51.94
CA SER A 16 -10.12 33.78 51.59
C SER A 16 -11.43 34.58 51.44
N GLN A 17 -11.61 35.15 50.25
CA GLN A 17 -12.76 34.88 49.36
C GLN A 17 -12.65 35.77 48.12
N ARG A 18 -12.98 35.21 46.94
CA ARG A 18 -13.08 35.84 45.59
C ARG A 18 -11.86 35.68 44.65
N SER A 19 -11.71 34.49 44.07
CA SER A 19 -11.20 34.39 42.68
C SER A 19 -11.71 33.18 41.88
N GLY A 20 -12.65 32.38 42.40
CA GLY A 20 -13.20 31.20 41.70
C GLY A 20 -14.34 31.47 40.71
N GLY A 21 -14.88 32.69 40.64
CA GLY A 21 -16.06 33.01 39.82
C GLY A 21 -15.74 33.42 38.37
N VAL A 22 -14.61 34.10 38.14
CA VAL A 22 -14.34 34.78 36.86
C VAL A 22 -13.73 33.84 35.79
N ALA A 23 -13.07 32.76 36.22
CA ALA A 23 -12.50 31.78 35.29
C ALA A 23 -13.57 30.84 34.69
N LYS A 24 -14.67 30.59 35.42
CA LYS A 24 -15.76 29.70 34.98
C LYS A 24 -16.65 30.38 33.94
N GLU A 25 -16.95 31.67 34.12
CA GLU A 25 -17.73 32.46 33.14
C GLU A 25 -16.99 32.68 31.82
N LYS A 26 -15.66 32.83 31.84
CA LYS A 26 -14.86 32.93 30.60
C LYS A 26 -14.79 31.62 29.83
N PHE A 27 -14.83 30.48 30.51
CA PHE A 27 -14.82 29.15 29.88
C PHE A 27 -16.20 28.79 29.30
N ASP A 28 -17.29 29.11 30.01
CA ASP A 28 -18.67 28.91 29.53
C ASP A 28 -19.03 29.89 28.40
N GLY A 29 -18.55 31.13 28.46
CA GLY A 29 -18.69 32.11 27.37
C GLY A 29 -17.99 31.67 26.08
N MET A 30 -16.80 31.08 26.19
CA MET A 30 -16.04 30.56 25.05
C MET A 30 -16.68 29.29 24.44
N MET A 31 -17.29 28.42 25.26
CA MET A 31 -18.11 27.31 24.74
C MET A 31 -19.40 27.78 24.05
N SER A 32 -20.01 28.88 24.51
CA SER A 32 -21.23 29.44 23.89
C SER A 32 -20.94 30.07 22.51
N SER A 33 -19.76 30.68 22.33
CA SER A 33 -19.37 31.31 21.07
C SER A 33 -18.95 30.33 19.97
N ILE A 34 -18.70 29.07 20.30
CA ILE A 34 -18.46 27.98 19.32
C ILE A 34 -19.79 27.40 18.81
N LYS A 35 -20.91 27.69 19.47
CA LYS A 35 -22.22 27.09 19.15
C LYS A 35 -23.08 27.91 18.16
N GLY A 36 -22.54 28.97 17.56
CA GLY A 36 -23.32 29.97 16.82
C GLY A 36 -22.81 30.41 15.44
N MET A 37 -21.86 29.71 14.80
CA MET A 37 -21.46 30.05 13.43
C MET A 37 -22.03 29.05 12.41
N SER A 38 -23.05 29.52 11.71
CA SER A 38 -23.70 28.87 10.58
C SER A 38 -22.93 29.05 9.27
N GLY A 39 -22.55 27.92 8.64
CA GLY A 39 -22.29 27.79 7.19
C GLY A 39 -21.06 26.90 6.85
N PRO A 40 -21.06 26.09 5.77
CA PRO A 40 -22.13 25.69 4.84
C PRO A 40 -22.62 24.24 5.09
N LYS A 41 -23.93 24.00 4.90
CA LYS A 41 -24.64 22.70 4.87
C LYS A 41 -23.86 21.50 5.41
N ALA A 42 -23.84 21.36 6.73
CA ALA A 42 -23.45 20.13 7.41
C ALA A 42 -24.38 19.01 6.95
N LEU A 43 -23.79 17.96 6.37
CA LEU A 43 -24.46 16.71 6.04
C LEU A 43 -25.13 16.13 7.29
N ASP A 44 -26.37 15.69 7.11
CA ASP A 44 -27.28 15.11 8.09
C ASP A 44 -26.56 14.09 9.01
N PRO A 45 -26.70 14.14 10.35
CA PRO A 45 -26.06 13.20 11.27
C PRO A 45 -26.54 11.73 11.13
N GLY A 46 -27.42 11.44 10.17
CA GLY A 46 -27.77 10.09 9.70
C GLY A 46 -26.75 9.42 8.78
N TYR A 47 -25.73 10.13 8.27
CA TYR A 47 -24.67 9.55 7.42
C TYR A 47 -23.55 8.89 8.24
N LYS A 48 -23.94 8.07 9.22
CA LYS A 48 -23.03 7.26 10.02
C LYS A 48 -22.67 6.00 9.22
N LYS A 49 -21.67 6.10 8.34
CA LYS A 49 -20.95 4.96 7.71
C LYS A 49 -21.83 3.72 7.44
N ILE A 50 -22.99 3.87 6.83
CA ILE A 50 -23.59 2.72 6.16
C ILE A 50 -22.79 2.62 4.88
N ARG A 51 -21.87 1.64 4.81
CA ARG A 51 -21.18 1.32 3.55
C ARG A 51 -22.26 1.30 2.48
N ALA A 52 -22.09 2.02 1.37
CA ALA A 52 -23.06 1.98 0.28
C ALA A 52 -23.46 0.54 -0.06
N SER A 53 -22.51 -0.40 0.06
CA SER A 53 -22.72 -1.84 -0.09
C SER A 53 -23.64 -2.52 0.94
N ALA A 54 -23.78 -1.98 2.16
CA ALA A 54 -24.72 -2.47 3.17
C ALA A 54 -26.13 -1.91 2.96
N VAL A 55 -26.25 -0.64 2.53
CA VAL A 55 -27.54 -0.07 2.09
C VAL A 55 -28.03 -0.82 0.86
N GLU A 56 -27.18 -1.00 -0.15
CA GLU A 56 -27.47 -1.74 -1.37
C GLU A 56 -27.93 -3.17 -1.06
N ARG A 57 -27.23 -3.90 -0.20
CA ARG A 57 -27.63 -5.28 0.19
C ARG A 57 -28.96 -5.31 0.93
N SER A 58 -29.23 -4.34 1.80
CA SER A 58 -30.52 -4.25 2.51
C SER A 58 -31.67 -3.88 1.58
N HIS A 59 -31.41 -3.03 0.58
CA HIS A 59 -32.38 -2.61 -0.42
C HIS A 59 -32.66 -3.74 -1.42
N GLU A 60 -31.63 -4.44 -1.91
CA GLU A 60 -31.78 -5.61 -2.78
C GLU A 60 -32.56 -6.74 -2.09
N MET A 61 -32.23 -7.08 -0.83
CA MET A 61 -33.00 -8.08 -0.08
C MET A 61 -34.42 -7.62 0.24
N SER A 62 -34.63 -6.32 0.48
CA SER A 62 -35.97 -5.77 0.70
C SER A 62 -36.81 -5.86 -0.59
N VAL A 63 -36.25 -5.49 -1.75
CA VAL A 63 -36.93 -5.55 -3.05
C VAL A 63 -37.24 -7.00 -3.45
N VAL A 64 -36.32 -7.94 -3.21
CA VAL A 64 -36.57 -9.37 -3.44
C VAL A 64 -37.62 -9.93 -2.47
N GLY A 65 -37.59 -9.52 -1.20
CA GLY A 65 -38.61 -9.92 -0.22
C GLY A 65 -40.00 -9.39 -0.59
N TRP A 66 -40.09 -8.13 -1.01
CA TRP A 66 -41.33 -7.51 -1.47
C TRP A 66 -41.87 -8.15 -2.74
N SER A 67 -41.02 -8.51 -3.71
CA SER A 67 -41.46 -9.16 -4.94
C SER A 67 -42.00 -10.57 -4.67
N VAL A 68 -41.39 -11.33 -3.77
CA VAL A 68 -41.90 -12.65 -3.34
C VAL A 68 -43.27 -12.51 -2.67
N ILE A 69 -43.45 -11.53 -1.79
CA ILE A 69 -44.75 -11.28 -1.13
C ILE A 69 -45.82 -10.91 -2.17
N VAL A 70 -45.52 -10.02 -3.11
CA VAL A 70 -46.47 -9.62 -4.16
C VAL A 70 -46.90 -10.82 -5.00
N VAL A 71 -45.98 -11.72 -5.35
CA VAL A 71 -46.29 -12.92 -6.15
C VAL A 71 -47.13 -13.92 -5.37
N VAL A 72 -46.84 -14.14 -4.08
CA VAL A 72 -47.64 -15.02 -3.22
C VAL A 72 -49.06 -14.45 -3.07
N VAL A 73 -49.18 -13.15 -2.81
CA VAL A 73 -50.47 -12.47 -2.65
C VAL A 73 -51.27 -12.46 -3.97
N SER A 74 -50.63 -12.19 -5.11
CA SER A 74 -51.32 -12.22 -6.42
C SER A 74 -51.78 -13.64 -6.79
N SER A 75 -51.00 -14.66 -6.43
CA SER A 75 -51.37 -16.07 -6.64
C SER A 75 -52.53 -16.49 -5.73
N LEU A 76 -52.61 -15.95 -4.52
CA LEU A 76 -53.69 -16.21 -3.56
C LEU A 76 -54.98 -15.49 -3.97
N ILE A 77 -54.88 -14.27 -4.51
CA ILE A 77 -56.02 -13.53 -5.07
C ILE A 77 -56.58 -14.27 -6.31
N MET A 78 -55.72 -14.72 -7.23
CA MET A 78 -56.14 -15.52 -8.37
C MET A 78 -56.84 -16.83 -7.95
N PHE A 79 -56.39 -17.48 -6.87
CA PHE A 79 -57.05 -18.67 -6.33
C PHE A 79 -58.48 -18.37 -5.89
N LEU A 80 -58.66 -17.30 -5.12
CA LEU A 80 -59.97 -16.91 -4.60
C LEU A 80 -60.94 -16.49 -5.71
N VAL A 81 -60.44 -15.84 -6.77
CA VAL A 81 -61.26 -15.46 -7.94
C VAL A 81 -61.74 -16.71 -8.70
N VAL A 82 -60.87 -17.69 -8.93
CA VAL A 82 -61.25 -18.95 -9.61
C VAL A 82 -62.26 -19.76 -8.80
N VAL A 83 -62.08 -19.84 -7.48
CA VAL A 83 -63.03 -20.51 -6.58
C VAL A 83 -64.38 -19.79 -6.54
N ALA A 84 -64.39 -18.45 -6.59
CA ALA A 84 -65.62 -17.65 -6.56
C ALA A 84 -66.40 -17.65 -7.90
N LEU A 85 -65.71 -17.76 -9.04
CA LEU A 85 -66.33 -17.77 -10.38
C LEU A 85 -66.84 -19.15 -10.81
N GLY A 86 -66.50 -20.22 -10.08
CA GLY A 86 -67.06 -21.55 -10.30
C GLY A 86 -66.70 -22.18 -11.65
N GLU A 87 -65.61 -21.75 -12.29
CA GLU A 87 -65.20 -22.24 -13.62
C GLU A 87 -64.26 -23.46 -13.58
N VAL A 88 -64.56 -24.36 -14.53
CA VAL A 88 -64.04 -25.64 -15.10
C VAL A 88 -62.56 -26.05 -14.91
N TRP A 89 -61.71 -25.32 -14.19
CA TRP A 89 -60.31 -25.77 -14.01
C TRP A 89 -60.23 -26.86 -12.94
N SER A 90 -59.61 -28.00 -13.28
CA SER A 90 -59.37 -29.05 -12.29
C SER A 90 -58.39 -28.52 -11.23
N LEU A 91 -58.59 -28.91 -9.97
CA LEU A 91 -57.69 -28.57 -8.87
C LEU A 91 -56.22 -28.91 -9.20
N GLY A 92 -56.00 -29.94 -10.01
CA GLY A 92 -54.68 -30.34 -10.51
C GLY A 92 -54.03 -29.32 -11.45
N ASP A 93 -54.79 -28.73 -12.38
CA ASP A 93 -54.27 -27.72 -13.32
C ASP A 93 -53.88 -26.42 -12.60
N TYR A 94 -54.65 -26.06 -11.58
CA TYR A 94 -54.36 -24.90 -10.74
C TYR A 94 -53.09 -25.08 -9.90
N VAL A 95 -52.97 -26.24 -9.23
CA VAL A 95 -51.78 -26.59 -8.45
C VAL A 95 -50.55 -26.65 -9.36
N ASN A 96 -50.66 -27.25 -10.55
CA ASN A 96 -49.56 -27.31 -11.50
C ASN A 96 -49.13 -25.91 -11.98
N ASN A 97 -50.07 -25.01 -12.25
CA ASN A 97 -49.76 -23.64 -12.67
C ASN A 97 -49.07 -22.83 -11.56
N ILE A 98 -49.55 -22.91 -10.31
CA ILE A 98 -48.87 -22.30 -9.16
C ILE A 98 -47.47 -22.88 -8.97
N PHE A 99 -47.32 -24.19 -9.09
CA PHE A 99 -46.03 -24.85 -8.87
C PHE A 99 -45.03 -24.49 -9.97
N CYS A 100 -45.45 -24.51 -11.24
CA CYS A 100 -44.64 -24.07 -12.37
C CYS A 100 -44.21 -22.60 -12.23
N ASN A 101 -45.11 -21.69 -11.86
CA ASN A 101 -44.78 -20.27 -11.69
C ASN A 101 -43.83 -20.03 -10.51
N ASN A 102 -44.03 -20.72 -9.38
CA ASN A 102 -43.13 -20.60 -8.22
C ASN A 102 -41.75 -21.21 -8.50
N ILE A 103 -41.67 -22.36 -9.17
CA ILE A 103 -40.39 -22.95 -9.58
C ILE A 103 -39.67 -22.02 -10.56
N ALA A 104 -40.37 -21.47 -11.56
CA ALA A 104 -39.79 -20.53 -12.50
C ALA A 104 -39.22 -19.29 -11.79
N LEU A 105 -39.93 -18.77 -10.79
CA LEU A 105 -39.44 -17.65 -9.98
C LEU A 105 -38.20 -18.00 -9.17
N ILE A 106 -38.16 -19.16 -8.52
CA ILE A 106 -36.97 -19.61 -7.76
C ILE A 106 -35.77 -19.74 -8.69
N ILE A 107 -35.95 -20.34 -9.87
CA ILE A 107 -34.90 -20.48 -10.86
C ILE A 107 -34.39 -19.11 -11.32
N ILE A 108 -35.29 -18.16 -11.62
CA ILE A 108 -34.92 -16.79 -12.01
C ILE A 108 -34.15 -16.07 -10.90
N VAL A 109 -34.58 -16.19 -9.64
CA VAL A 109 -33.89 -15.59 -8.50
C VAL A 109 -32.49 -16.18 -8.33
N LEU A 110 -32.32 -17.50 -8.46
CA LEU A 110 -31.02 -18.16 -8.40
C LEU A 110 -30.08 -17.69 -9.53
N PHE A 111 -30.59 -17.58 -10.76
CA PHE A 111 -29.82 -17.03 -11.86
C PHE A 111 -29.44 -15.57 -11.63
N LEU A 112 -30.38 -14.75 -11.13
CA LEU A 112 -30.14 -13.35 -10.85
C LEU A 112 -29.10 -13.17 -9.74
N ASP A 113 -29.19 -13.92 -8.64
CA ASP A 113 -28.20 -13.88 -7.55
C ASP A 113 -26.81 -14.32 -8.04
N THR A 114 -26.77 -15.38 -8.87
CA THR A 114 -25.51 -15.83 -9.49
C THR A 114 -24.90 -14.76 -10.38
N ILE A 115 -25.70 -14.11 -11.24
CA ILE A 115 -25.25 -13.05 -12.14
C ILE A 115 -24.82 -11.81 -11.34
N VAL A 116 -25.58 -11.40 -10.34
CA VAL A 116 -25.27 -10.23 -9.49
C VAL A 116 -24.00 -10.49 -8.69
N SER A 117 -23.86 -11.67 -8.08
CA SER A 117 -22.66 -12.08 -7.34
C SER A 117 -21.42 -12.09 -8.24
N SER A 118 -21.50 -12.71 -9.42
CA SER A 118 -20.40 -12.74 -10.40
C SER A 118 -20.02 -11.33 -10.89
N ASN A 119 -21.02 -10.47 -11.14
CA ASN A 119 -20.78 -9.08 -11.53
C ASN A 119 -20.13 -8.27 -10.40
N LYS A 120 -20.51 -8.51 -9.16
CA LYS A 120 -19.92 -7.87 -7.98
C LYS A 120 -18.48 -8.29 -7.81
N GLU A 121 -18.19 -9.58 -7.89
CA GLU A 121 -16.82 -10.11 -7.81
C GLU A 121 -15.92 -9.51 -8.90
N SER A 122 -16.42 -9.50 -10.14
CA SER A 122 -15.72 -8.89 -11.28
C SER A 122 -15.49 -7.38 -11.11
N ARG A 123 -16.38 -6.66 -10.42
CA ARG A 123 -16.18 -5.24 -10.07
C ARG A 123 -15.12 -5.07 -9.00
N VAL A 124 -15.13 -5.88 -7.95
CA VAL A 124 -14.12 -5.81 -6.88
C VAL A 124 -12.74 -6.12 -7.44
N LYS A 125 -12.60 -7.19 -8.23
CA LYS A 125 -11.34 -7.55 -8.91
C LYS A 125 -10.78 -6.42 -9.76
N ARG A 126 -11.61 -5.77 -10.58
CA ARG A 126 -11.19 -4.60 -11.39
C ARG A 126 -10.81 -3.40 -10.53
N ASN A 127 -11.52 -3.18 -9.42
CA ASN A 127 -11.20 -2.08 -8.51
C ASN A 127 -9.86 -2.31 -7.80
N GLU A 128 -9.55 -3.55 -7.42
CA GLU A 128 -8.24 -3.93 -6.89
C GLU A 128 -7.14 -3.70 -7.93
N ALA A 129 -7.29 -4.23 -9.14
CA ALA A 129 -6.34 -4.04 -10.25
C ALA A 129 -6.04 -2.55 -10.49
N ARG A 130 -7.08 -1.71 -10.59
CA ARG A 130 -6.92 -0.26 -10.77
C ARG A 130 -6.20 0.43 -9.62
N LYS A 131 -6.41 -0.01 -8.37
CA LYS A 131 -5.68 0.53 -7.22
C LYS A 131 -4.20 0.17 -7.33
N ILE A 132 -3.89 -1.08 -7.64
CA ILE A 132 -2.51 -1.57 -7.84
C ILE A 132 -1.82 -0.75 -8.92
N LEU A 133 -2.45 -0.62 -10.10
CA LEU A 133 -1.88 0.13 -11.22
C LEU A 133 -1.70 1.61 -10.92
N ARG A 134 -2.62 2.22 -10.17
CA ARG A 134 -2.47 3.62 -9.73
C ARG A 134 -1.24 3.77 -8.82
N TYR A 135 -1.05 2.86 -7.87
CA TYR A 135 0.15 2.89 -7.03
C TYR A 135 1.41 2.59 -7.84
N ASN A 136 1.38 1.63 -8.77
CA ASN A 136 2.53 1.36 -9.64
C ASN A 136 2.98 2.62 -10.39
N ARG A 137 2.05 3.40 -10.95
CA ARG A 137 2.39 4.67 -11.61
C ARG A 137 3.08 5.69 -10.70
N LEU A 138 2.81 5.64 -9.39
CA LEU A 138 3.48 6.50 -8.42
C LEU A 138 4.86 5.96 -8.05
N ILE A 139 5.03 4.64 -8.00
CA ILE A 139 6.25 3.96 -7.55
C ILE A 139 7.25 3.76 -8.70
N GLN A 140 6.80 3.73 -9.96
CA GLN A 140 7.62 3.47 -11.14
C GLN A 140 8.84 4.40 -11.25
N PRO A 141 8.73 5.73 -11.04
CA PRO A 141 9.89 6.61 -11.04
C PRO A 141 10.91 6.24 -9.96
N ASP A 142 10.46 5.82 -8.78
CA ASP A 142 11.35 5.43 -7.68
C ASP A 142 12.03 4.08 -7.94
N ILE A 143 11.33 3.14 -8.59
CA ILE A 143 11.92 1.90 -9.11
C ILE A 143 13.03 2.24 -10.12
N ASP A 144 12.77 3.14 -11.06
CA ASP A 144 13.72 3.52 -12.09
C ASP A 144 14.96 4.20 -11.48
N LEU A 145 14.76 5.10 -10.51
CA LEU A 145 15.86 5.75 -9.77
C LEU A 145 16.67 4.72 -8.97
N TYR A 146 16.00 3.78 -8.30
CA TYR A 146 16.63 2.66 -7.59
C TYR A 146 17.49 1.81 -8.54
N LEU A 147 16.95 1.37 -9.68
CA LEU A 147 17.65 0.51 -10.64
C LEU A 147 18.90 1.18 -11.20
N VAL A 148 18.83 2.47 -11.52
CA VAL A 148 19.98 3.22 -12.01
C VAL A 148 21.10 3.27 -10.96
N ARG A 149 20.78 3.56 -9.69
CA ARG A 149 21.79 3.67 -8.63
C ARG A 149 22.34 2.30 -8.23
N LYS A 150 21.49 1.27 -8.20
CA LYS A 150 21.90 -0.13 -8.04
C LYS A 150 22.91 -0.50 -9.13
N ASN A 151 22.58 -0.25 -10.40
CA ASN A 151 23.47 -0.55 -11.54
C ASN A 151 24.81 0.19 -11.47
N MET A 152 24.86 1.38 -10.86
CA MET A 152 26.12 2.10 -10.64
C MET A 152 27.01 1.47 -9.56
N VAL A 153 26.40 0.91 -8.50
CA VAL A 153 27.14 0.22 -7.42
C VAL A 153 27.72 -1.11 -7.91
N VAL A 154 26.97 -1.84 -8.73
CA VAL A 154 27.36 -3.18 -9.19
C VAL A 154 28.17 -3.17 -10.49
N THR A 155 28.39 -2.00 -11.09
CA THR A 155 29.21 -1.86 -12.31
C THR A 155 30.53 -1.16 -11.95
N PRO A 156 31.69 -1.81 -12.18
CA PRO A 156 32.98 -1.20 -11.90
C PRO A 156 33.24 -0.03 -12.86
N ASN A 157 34.07 0.92 -12.41
CA ASN A 157 34.40 2.09 -13.20
C ASN A 157 35.07 1.68 -14.53
N GLY A 158 34.67 2.32 -15.63
CA GLY A 158 35.19 2.05 -16.98
C GLY A 158 34.39 1.00 -17.78
N LYS A 159 33.37 0.37 -17.20
CA LYS A 159 32.33 -0.36 -17.95
C LYS A 159 31.11 0.55 -18.13
N THR A 160 30.41 0.42 -19.26
CA THR A 160 29.18 1.18 -19.51
C THR A 160 28.08 0.74 -18.55
N VAL A 161 27.61 1.64 -17.69
CA VAL A 161 26.47 1.39 -16.80
C VAL A 161 25.20 1.25 -17.62
N ARG A 162 24.61 0.05 -17.63
CA ARG A 162 23.31 -0.19 -18.28
C ARG A 162 22.20 0.37 -17.39
N LYS A 163 21.56 1.45 -17.85
CA LYS A 163 20.45 2.09 -17.14
C LYS A 163 19.23 1.15 -17.18
N PHE A 164 18.49 1.06 -16.08
CA PHE A 164 17.24 0.29 -15.94
C PHE A 164 17.33 -1.24 -16.12
N GLN A 165 18.53 -1.82 -16.10
CA GLN A 165 18.69 -3.27 -16.10
C GLN A 165 18.22 -3.88 -14.76
N VAL A 166 17.32 -4.86 -14.85
CA VAL A 166 16.70 -5.59 -13.71
C VAL A 166 17.22 -7.02 -13.59
N ASP A 167 18.14 -7.46 -14.46
CA ASP A 167 18.81 -8.76 -14.32
C ASP A 167 20.32 -8.60 -14.55
N SER A 168 21.00 -8.07 -13.54
CA SER A 168 22.43 -7.86 -13.49
C SER A 168 23.08 -9.07 -12.84
N ASN A 169 23.81 -9.88 -13.61
CA ASN A 169 24.73 -10.87 -13.06
C ASN A 169 26.04 -10.18 -12.68
N PHE A 170 26.27 -9.93 -11.38
CA PHE A 170 27.47 -9.26 -10.88
C PHE A 170 28.14 -10.03 -9.73
N LYS A 171 29.47 -9.94 -9.65
CA LYS A 171 30.27 -10.52 -8.55
C LYS A 171 30.55 -9.45 -7.49
N VAL A 172 30.96 -9.88 -6.29
CA VAL A 172 31.39 -8.95 -5.22
C VAL A 172 32.55 -8.06 -5.68
N SER A 173 33.45 -8.59 -6.52
CA SER A 173 34.57 -7.83 -7.09
C SER A 173 34.15 -6.66 -7.98
N ASP A 174 32.95 -6.71 -8.58
CA ASP A 174 32.40 -5.60 -9.38
C ASP A 174 31.98 -4.40 -8.50
N MET A 175 31.72 -4.62 -7.21
CA MET A 175 31.35 -3.58 -6.24
C MET A 175 32.56 -2.81 -5.67
N ARG A 176 33.79 -3.10 -6.11
CA ARG A 176 35.01 -2.46 -5.57
C ARG A 176 35.00 -0.93 -5.63
N ASP A 177 34.33 -0.39 -6.65
CA ASP A 177 34.27 1.03 -6.97
C ASP A 177 33.04 1.73 -6.34
N MET A 178 32.31 1.06 -5.44
CA MET A 178 31.06 1.58 -4.83
C MET A 178 31.23 2.87 -4.01
N TYR A 179 32.44 3.17 -3.52
CA TYR A 179 32.76 4.44 -2.84
C TYR A 179 33.15 5.56 -3.81
N SER A 180 33.25 5.27 -5.11
CA SER A 180 33.54 6.29 -6.11
C SER A 180 32.35 7.26 -6.22
N PRO A 181 32.60 8.51 -6.65
CA PRO A 181 31.52 9.43 -6.99
C PRO A 181 30.57 8.83 -8.04
N SER A 182 29.29 9.18 -7.93
CA SER A 182 28.31 8.84 -8.96
C SER A 182 28.64 9.51 -10.31
N GLU A 183 28.37 8.80 -11.41
CA GLU A 183 28.52 9.33 -12.78
C GLU A 183 27.35 10.26 -13.17
N LEU A 184 26.30 10.31 -12.35
CA LEU A 184 25.16 11.19 -12.60
C LEU A 184 25.42 12.61 -12.11
N VAL A 185 25.13 13.59 -12.97
CA VAL A 185 25.18 15.01 -12.65
C VAL A 185 24.28 15.38 -11.46
N ALA A 186 23.18 14.65 -11.27
CA ALA A 186 22.26 14.85 -10.14
C ALA A 186 22.83 14.40 -8.78
N ASP A 187 23.92 13.62 -8.78
CA ASP A 187 24.47 12.93 -7.61
C ASP A 187 25.92 13.39 -7.32
N VAL A 188 26.33 14.54 -7.85
CA VAL A 188 27.71 15.05 -7.79
C VAL A 188 28.22 15.12 -6.35
N GLY A 189 29.41 14.57 -6.13
CA GLY A 189 30.09 14.60 -4.84
C GLY A 189 29.60 13.57 -3.82
N ILE A 190 28.61 12.75 -4.16
CA ILE A 190 28.10 11.68 -3.29
C ILE A 190 28.55 10.32 -3.84
N SER A 191 28.95 9.41 -2.95
CA SER A 191 29.34 8.05 -3.30
C SER A 191 28.15 7.25 -3.86
N LYS A 192 28.45 6.31 -4.77
CA LYS A 192 27.45 5.43 -5.39
C LYS A 192 26.66 4.65 -4.33
N ILE A 193 27.35 4.10 -3.32
CA ILE A 193 26.72 3.31 -2.25
C ILE A 193 25.75 4.12 -1.40
N LYS A 194 26.08 5.38 -1.08
CA LYS A 194 25.24 6.27 -0.28
C LYS A 194 23.99 6.70 -1.04
N ARG A 195 24.10 6.97 -2.35
CA ARG A 195 22.92 7.25 -3.19
C ARG A 195 22.05 6.02 -3.39
N TYR A 196 22.65 4.85 -3.56
CA TYR A 196 21.91 3.59 -3.60
C TYR A 196 21.11 3.39 -2.31
N GLY A 197 21.72 3.54 -1.13
CA GLY A 197 21.00 3.37 0.13
C GLY A 197 19.84 4.34 0.32
N HIS A 198 20.00 5.59 -0.12
CA HIS A 198 18.89 6.55 -0.10
C HIS A 198 17.69 6.11 -0.96
N PHE A 199 17.91 5.73 -2.23
CA PHE A 199 16.82 5.34 -3.13
C PHE A 199 16.25 3.95 -2.82
N GLN A 200 17.07 3.06 -2.26
CA GLN A 200 16.61 1.79 -1.72
C GLN A 200 15.60 2.03 -0.58
N GLU A 201 15.92 2.94 0.34
CA GLU A 201 15.03 3.28 1.46
C GLU A 201 13.72 3.96 1.00
N VAL A 202 13.80 4.87 0.03
CA VAL A 202 12.60 5.48 -0.59
C VAL A 202 11.70 4.40 -1.18
N LEU A 203 12.28 3.49 -1.99
CA LEU A 203 11.52 2.41 -2.61
C LEU A 203 10.92 1.44 -1.57
N ARG A 204 11.65 1.14 -0.48
CA ARG A 204 11.14 0.34 0.65
C ARG A 204 9.88 0.97 1.24
N HIS A 205 9.93 2.26 1.54
CA HIS A 205 8.81 2.98 2.12
C HIS A 205 7.59 3.01 1.20
N ASP A 206 7.80 3.21 -0.11
CA ASP A 206 6.68 3.24 -1.06
C ASP A 206 6.08 1.85 -1.30
N PHE A 207 6.90 0.80 -1.27
CA PHE A 207 6.43 -0.59 -1.24
C PHE A 207 5.68 -0.95 0.05
N SER A 208 6.11 -0.46 1.21
CA SER A 208 5.35 -0.63 2.48
C SER A 208 3.95 -0.02 2.35
N LYS A 209 3.87 1.21 1.84
CA LYS A 209 2.60 1.89 1.58
C LYS A 209 1.72 1.14 0.59
N LEU A 210 2.28 0.54 -0.46
CA LEU A 210 1.52 -0.26 -1.41
C LEU A 210 0.85 -1.44 -0.69
N VAL A 211 1.60 -2.18 0.13
CA VAL A 211 1.10 -3.35 0.87
C VAL A 211 0.07 -2.96 1.93
N GLU A 212 0.27 -1.84 2.62
CA GLU A 212 -0.65 -1.37 3.67
C GLU A 212 -1.98 -0.84 3.12
N ASN A 213 -1.98 -0.24 1.92
CA ASN A 213 -3.14 0.47 1.39
C ASN A 213 -3.96 -0.31 0.35
N VAL A 214 -3.47 -1.47 -0.09
CA VAL A 214 -4.15 -2.31 -1.09
C VAL A 214 -4.41 -3.69 -0.50
N ASP A 215 -5.68 -4.09 -0.50
CA ASP A 215 -6.07 -5.47 -0.17
C ASP A 215 -5.82 -6.36 -1.39
N PHE A 216 -4.81 -7.23 -1.32
CA PHE A 216 -4.44 -8.14 -2.42
C PHE A 216 -5.24 -9.45 -2.35
N VAL A 217 -6.54 -9.39 -2.58
CA VAL A 217 -7.43 -10.57 -2.54
C VAL A 217 -7.34 -11.37 -3.84
N TYR A 218 -7.29 -10.68 -4.98
CA TYR A 218 -7.29 -11.31 -6.30
C TYR A 218 -5.91 -11.37 -6.96
N TYR A 219 -4.94 -10.59 -6.46
CA TYR A 219 -3.57 -10.56 -6.97
C TYR A 219 -2.51 -10.74 -5.85
N PRO A 220 -2.58 -11.82 -5.06
CA PRO A 220 -1.67 -12.04 -3.93
C PRO A 220 -0.19 -12.15 -4.36
N GLU A 221 0.08 -12.58 -5.60
CA GLU A 221 1.44 -12.75 -6.12
C GLU A 221 2.18 -11.41 -6.18
N ILE A 222 1.47 -10.31 -6.44
CA ILE A 222 2.05 -8.96 -6.47
C ILE A 222 2.50 -8.56 -5.07
N ALA A 223 1.66 -8.82 -4.05
CA ALA A 223 2.03 -8.59 -2.66
C ALA A 223 3.23 -9.45 -2.25
N GLU A 224 3.26 -10.73 -2.66
CA GLU A 224 4.38 -11.61 -2.35
C GLU A 224 5.71 -11.09 -2.92
N ALA A 225 5.72 -10.64 -4.17
CA ALA A 225 6.90 -10.04 -4.80
C ALA A 225 7.38 -8.79 -4.03
N VAL A 226 6.45 -7.91 -3.63
CA VAL A 226 6.78 -6.72 -2.83
C VAL A 226 7.31 -7.12 -1.44
N MET A 227 6.70 -8.11 -0.79
CA MET A 227 7.15 -8.63 0.50
C MET A 227 8.55 -9.26 0.41
N LYS A 228 8.89 -9.95 -0.68
CA LYS A 228 10.26 -10.44 -0.92
C LYS A 228 11.26 -9.30 -0.93
N TYR A 229 10.94 -8.17 -1.57
CA TYR A 229 11.79 -6.98 -1.55
C TYR A 229 11.94 -6.38 -0.13
N LEU A 230 10.84 -6.25 0.60
CA LEU A 230 10.84 -5.71 1.97
C LEU A 230 11.64 -6.60 2.93
N ASN A 231 11.53 -7.93 2.79
CA ASN A 231 12.29 -8.90 3.57
C ASN A 231 13.79 -8.82 3.23
N ALA A 232 14.12 -8.71 1.94
CA ALA A 232 15.51 -8.59 1.49
C ALA A 232 16.18 -7.36 2.10
N THR A 233 15.47 -6.24 2.07
CA THR A 233 15.89 -5.00 2.69
C THR A 233 16.07 -5.13 4.19
N SER A 234 15.12 -5.75 4.89
CA SER A 234 15.13 -5.82 6.37
C SER A 234 16.33 -6.57 6.94
N TYR A 235 16.81 -7.64 6.29
CA TYR A 235 18.01 -8.33 6.77
C TYR A 235 19.31 -7.62 6.37
N GLY A 236 19.29 -6.88 5.26
CA GLY A 236 20.48 -6.23 4.68
C GLY A 236 20.70 -4.79 5.16
N GLU A 237 19.69 -4.14 5.75
CA GLU A 237 19.73 -2.73 6.20
C GLU A 237 20.92 -2.44 7.10
N ALA A 238 21.12 -3.22 8.16
CA ALA A 238 22.25 -3.04 9.07
C ALA A 238 23.61 -3.24 8.39
N ALA A 239 23.70 -4.16 7.42
CA ALA A 239 24.92 -4.39 6.65
C ALA A 239 25.19 -3.22 5.68
N LEU A 240 24.14 -2.70 5.02
CA LEU A 240 24.23 -1.55 4.14
C LEU A 240 24.66 -0.30 4.91
N ASP A 241 24.06 -0.04 6.07
CA ASP A 241 24.43 1.08 6.94
C ASP A 241 25.90 0.98 7.39
N ALA A 242 26.37 -0.21 7.73
CA ALA A 242 27.77 -0.44 8.06
C ALA A 242 28.69 -0.16 6.87
N VAL A 243 28.33 -0.62 5.67
CA VAL A 243 29.12 -0.38 4.44
C VAL A 243 29.13 1.11 4.08
N ILE A 244 28.01 1.81 4.21
CA ILE A 244 27.96 3.27 4.02
C ILE A 244 28.83 3.96 5.08
N GLY A 245 28.76 3.52 6.34
CA GLY A 245 29.56 4.06 7.45
C GLY A 245 31.08 3.91 7.27
N TYR A 246 31.53 2.90 6.50
CA TYR A 246 32.96 2.73 6.17
C TYR A 246 33.52 3.85 5.30
N GLU A 247 32.68 4.63 4.62
CA GLU A 247 33.13 5.78 3.83
C GLU A 247 33.83 6.83 4.71
N ASP A 248 33.25 7.11 5.87
CA ASP A 248 33.72 8.13 6.81
C ASP A 248 34.63 7.56 7.93
N ALA A 249 34.64 6.23 8.11
CA ALA A 249 35.40 5.56 9.16
C ALA A 249 36.92 5.45 8.88
N ARG A 250 37.69 5.28 9.96
CA ARG A 250 39.14 5.02 9.93
C ARG A 250 39.48 3.74 10.67
N ALA A 251 40.39 2.95 10.11
CA ALA A 251 41.03 1.81 10.76
C ALA A 251 42.46 2.19 11.14
N GLY A 252 42.64 2.72 12.35
CA GLY A 252 43.91 3.32 12.76
C GLY A 252 44.24 4.54 11.91
N THR A 253 45.36 4.51 11.19
CA THR A 253 45.80 5.61 10.30
C THR A 253 45.25 5.52 8.88
N LYS A 254 44.69 4.37 8.48
CA LYS A 254 44.16 4.15 7.13
C LYS A 254 42.66 4.43 7.08
N SER A 255 42.21 5.00 5.96
CA SER A 255 40.77 5.17 5.70
C SER A 255 40.12 3.81 5.45
N MET A 256 38.98 3.55 6.10
CA MET A 256 38.30 2.26 6.01
C MET A 256 37.83 1.99 4.57
N ARG A 257 37.33 2.99 3.84
CA ARG A 257 36.98 2.86 2.42
C ARG A 257 38.11 2.29 1.55
N VAL A 258 39.35 2.71 1.79
CA VAL A 258 40.52 2.25 1.02
C VAL A 258 40.85 0.80 1.38
N MET A 259 40.73 0.45 2.65
CA MET A 259 40.90 -0.93 3.12
C MET A 259 39.83 -1.86 2.54
N VAL A 260 38.56 -1.44 2.55
CA VAL A 260 37.46 -2.27 2.03
C VAL A 260 37.58 -2.45 0.52
N THR A 261 37.90 -1.39 -0.22
CA THR A 261 38.16 -1.50 -1.67
C THR A 261 39.35 -2.43 -1.96
N SER A 262 40.42 -2.42 -1.15
CA SER A 262 41.53 -3.37 -1.34
C SER A 262 41.12 -4.80 -1.02
N MET A 263 40.35 -5.02 0.05
CA MET A 263 39.83 -6.35 0.40
C MET A 263 38.93 -6.91 -0.71
N ILE A 264 38.01 -6.11 -1.26
CA ILE A 264 37.15 -6.53 -2.37
C ILE A 264 37.97 -6.90 -3.62
N ARG A 265 39.09 -6.20 -3.86
CA ARG A 265 39.98 -6.46 -4.99
C ARG A 265 40.80 -7.74 -4.82
N GLU A 266 41.18 -8.05 -3.58
CA GLU A 266 41.97 -9.23 -3.21
C GLU A 266 41.09 -10.48 -3.01
N GLU A 267 39.76 -10.31 -2.95
CA GLU A 267 38.81 -11.38 -2.74
C GLU A 267 38.82 -12.37 -3.92
N PRO A 268 38.98 -13.68 -3.68
CA PRO A 268 38.97 -14.69 -4.73
C PRO A 268 37.59 -14.79 -5.39
N GLU A 269 37.54 -15.20 -6.67
CA GLU A 269 36.27 -15.28 -7.41
C GLU A 269 35.26 -16.27 -6.80
N ASN A 270 35.73 -17.23 -6.00
CA ASN A 270 34.92 -18.20 -5.25
C ASN A 270 34.91 -17.89 -3.74
N GLY A 271 35.12 -16.63 -3.35
CA GLY A 271 35.09 -16.20 -1.96
C GLY A 271 33.76 -16.56 -1.30
N SER A 272 33.84 -16.96 -0.03
CA SER A 272 32.69 -17.43 0.73
C SER A 272 32.44 -16.52 1.93
N PHE A 273 31.18 -16.16 2.13
CA PHE A 273 30.71 -15.42 3.32
C PHE A 273 31.22 -16.03 4.64
N MET A 274 31.33 -17.36 4.73
CA MET A 274 31.75 -18.06 5.95
C MET A 274 33.23 -17.83 6.30
N GLN A 275 34.07 -17.60 5.29
CA GLN A 275 35.52 -17.44 5.43
C GLN A 275 35.93 -15.96 5.43
N ALA A 276 35.01 -15.06 5.09
CA ALA A 276 35.25 -13.63 5.02
C ALA A 276 35.49 -13.00 6.39
N ASN A 277 36.30 -11.93 6.43
CA ASN A 277 36.44 -11.11 7.63
C ASN A 277 35.11 -10.34 7.92
N PRO A 278 34.89 -9.83 9.14
CA PRO A 278 33.63 -9.15 9.49
C PRO A 278 33.24 -8.00 8.55
N THR A 279 34.23 -7.25 8.07
CA THR A 279 34.03 -6.13 7.13
C THR A 279 33.54 -6.61 5.77
N MET A 280 34.14 -7.67 5.24
CA MET A 280 33.75 -8.32 3.98
C MET A 280 32.42 -9.05 4.11
N LYS A 281 32.09 -9.62 5.28
CA LYS A 281 30.76 -10.20 5.55
C LYS A 281 29.65 -9.18 5.30
N ASN A 282 29.84 -7.92 5.71
CA ASN A 282 28.87 -6.86 5.42
C ASN A 282 28.75 -6.58 3.91
N VAL A 283 29.87 -6.59 3.18
CA VAL A 283 29.85 -6.43 1.71
C VAL A 283 29.13 -7.60 1.03
N TYR A 284 29.37 -8.84 1.48
CA TYR A 284 28.66 -10.03 0.99
C TYR A 284 27.15 -9.97 1.28
N LEU A 285 26.74 -9.50 2.45
CA LEU A 285 25.32 -9.31 2.78
C LEU A 285 24.68 -8.25 1.89
N VAL A 286 25.38 -7.14 1.61
CA VAL A 286 24.88 -6.12 0.68
C VAL A 286 24.79 -6.68 -0.75
N HIS A 287 25.76 -7.47 -1.20
CA HIS A 287 25.71 -8.17 -2.49
C HIS A 287 24.49 -9.10 -2.58
N GLN A 288 24.26 -9.92 -1.56
CA GLN A 288 23.11 -10.82 -1.50
C GLN A 288 21.79 -10.04 -1.47
N MET A 289 21.70 -9.00 -0.65
CA MET A 289 20.53 -8.12 -0.56
C MET A 289 20.19 -7.51 -1.92
N ILE A 290 21.19 -6.95 -2.64
CA ILE A 290 20.96 -6.36 -3.97
C ILE A 290 20.40 -7.42 -4.94
N ASN A 291 20.95 -8.63 -4.94
CA ASN A 291 20.49 -9.71 -5.81
C ASN A 291 19.05 -10.15 -5.49
N ASP A 292 18.71 -10.28 -4.21
CA ASP A 292 17.36 -10.69 -3.79
C ASP A 292 16.34 -9.58 -4.07
N GLN A 293 16.70 -8.33 -3.81
CA GLN A 293 15.89 -7.15 -4.17
C GLN A 293 15.65 -7.08 -5.68
N GLU A 294 16.68 -7.32 -6.48
CA GLU A 294 16.59 -7.30 -7.94
C GLU A 294 15.63 -8.37 -8.48
N LYS A 295 15.74 -9.62 -7.98
CA LYS A 295 14.79 -10.69 -8.32
C LYS A 295 13.36 -10.33 -7.95
N ALA A 296 13.16 -9.75 -6.77
CA ALA A 296 11.85 -9.32 -6.30
C ALA A 296 11.25 -8.20 -7.17
N VAL A 297 12.05 -7.19 -7.54
CA VAL A 297 11.62 -6.09 -8.44
C VAL A 297 11.32 -6.63 -9.84
N SER A 298 12.12 -7.57 -10.35
CA SER A 298 11.87 -8.23 -11.64
C SER A 298 10.53 -8.99 -11.64
N GLU A 299 10.27 -9.77 -10.59
CA GLU A 299 9.02 -10.48 -10.40
C GLU A 299 7.83 -9.53 -10.32
N TYR A 300 7.95 -8.45 -9.53
CA TYR A 300 6.95 -7.40 -9.41
C TYR A 300 6.62 -6.76 -10.77
N LEU A 301 7.64 -6.27 -11.50
CA LEU A 301 7.44 -5.62 -12.79
C LEU A 301 6.82 -6.56 -13.82
N ARG A 302 7.18 -7.84 -13.79
CA ARG A 302 6.55 -8.86 -14.65
C ARG A 302 5.07 -9.02 -14.33
N LEU A 303 4.70 -9.12 -13.06
CA LEU A 303 3.31 -9.28 -12.64
C LEU A 303 2.47 -8.04 -12.93
N ILE A 304 3.02 -6.85 -12.71
CA ILE A 304 2.37 -5.59 -13.09
C ILE A 304 2.12 -5.53 -14.61
N ARG A 305 3.09 -5.92 -15.44
CA ARG A 305 2.88 -5.98 -16.90
C ARG A 305 1.75 -6.93 -17.28
N THR A 306 1.69 -8.12 -16.66
CA THR A 306 0.57 -9.05 -16.92
C THR A 306 -0.78 -8.49 -16.48
N LEU A 307 -0.79 -7.65 -15.42
CA LEU A 307 -1.99 -6.97 -14.96
C LEU A 307 -2.43 -5.85 -15.91
N GLU A 308 -1.47 -5.09 -16.44
CA GLU A 308 -1.72 -4.05 -17.45
C GLU A 308 -2.27 -4.63 -18.76
N ASP A 309 -1.69 -5.74 -19.23
CA ASP A 309 -2.13 -6.43 -20.45
C ASP A 309 -3.55 -7.00 -20.33
N ALA A 310 -3.96 -7.36 -19.11
CA ALA A 310 -5.30 -7.84 -18.80
C ALA A 310 -6.35 -6.72 -18.74
N ASP A 311 -5.96 -5.44 -18.58
CA ASP A 311 -6.89 -4.30 -18.63
C ASP A 311 -7.00 -3.72 -20.06
N PRO A 312 -8.16 -3.83 -20.73
CA PRO A 312 -8.32 -3.35 -22.11
C PRO A 312 -8.15 -1.82 -22.26
N VAL A 313 -8.25 -1.05 -21.17
CA VAL A 313 -8.04 0.42 -21.21
C VAL A 313 -6.54 0.74 -21.21
N GLU A 314 -5.74 0.05 -20.40
CA GLU A 314 -4.29 0.24 -20.34
C GLU A 314 -3.61 -0.28 -21.61
N ARG A 315 -4.06 -1.43 -22.13
CA ARG A 315 -3.59 -1.96 -23.42
C ARG A 315 -3.73 -0.96 -24.56
N LYS A 316 -4.84 -0.21 -24.61
CA LYS A 316 -5.06 0.85 -25.61
C LYS A 316 -4.17 2.06 -25.40
N LYS A 317 -3.88 2.42 -24.14
CA LYS A 317 -3.00 3.55 -23.82
C LYS A 317 -1.55 3.25 -24.21
N ARG A 318 -1.06 2.04 -23.91
CA ARG A 318 0.29 1.60 -24.27
C ARG A 318 0.47 1.39 -25.77
N ALA A 319 -0.53 0.84 -26.48
CA ALA A 319 -0.48 0.75 -27.94
C ALA A 319 -0.25 2.11 -28.60
N LYS A 320 -0.82 3.17 -28.00
CA LYS A 320 -0.61 4.55 -28.43
C LYS A 320 0.77 5.10 -28.07
N GLU A 321 1.28 4.81 -26.86
CA GLU A 321 2.64 5.20 -26.45
C GLU A 321 3.73 4.50 -27.31
N ILE A 322 3.52 3.24 -27.71
CA ILE A 322 4.44 2.51 -28.62
C ILE A 322 4.38 3.08 -30.04
N GLU A 323 3.17 3.41 -30.53
CA GLU A 323 3.04 4.10 -31.83
C GLU A 323 3.76 5.45 -31.82
N ASP A 324 3.72 6.19 -30.71
CA ASP A 324 4.38 7.50 -30.58
C ASP A 324 5.92 7.38 -30.42
N GLU A 325 6.45 6.30 -29.81
CA GLU A 325 7.90 6.03 -29.71
C GLU A 325 8.55 5.61 -31.04
N ASP A 326 7.79 5.04 -31.99
CA ASP A 326 8.29 4.67 -33.32
C ASP A 326 8.41 5.88 -34.29
N TYR A 327 8.02 7.09 -33.85
CA TYR A 327 8.13 8.35 -34.61
C TYR A 327 9.23 9.32 -34.12
N GLU A 328 10.04 8.96 -33.11
CA GLU A 328 11.26 9.70 -32.70
C GLU A 328 12.56 8.98 -33.11
#